data_AF-A0A1G5DEL7-F1
#
_entry.id   AF-A0A1G5DEL7-F1
#
_cell.length_a   1.000
_cell.length_b   1.000
_cell.length_c   1.000
_cell.angle_alpha   90.00
_cell.angle_beta   90.00
_cell.angle_gamma   90.00
#
_symmetry.space_group_name_H-M   'P 1'
#
loop_
_entity.id
_entity.type
_entity.pdbx_description
1 polymer ?
#
loop_
_entity_poly.entity_id
_entity_poly.type
_entity_poly.pdbx_seq_one_letter_code
_entity_poly.pdbx_strand_id
1 'polypeptide(L)'
;MKIKILSIFALIAMLTSCDIKKTEGGDMPELDVDVEAEAGELPEYDVDWMDVDVTTTTKMVEVPKLVVVMEEEEVEVPVLDVDMPGDKMERTLTVEAEIAGTDQDLDIKEVRATNNKLFVIATLEDNGTDLQGKTVRKQDQVVLNAPNMEVEYIIVGDKPNRMFNNNNRYYSNMNSFDNDVANAQVIYSN
;
A
#
# COMPACT_ATOMS: atom_id res chain seq x y z
N MET A 1 -70.83 -56.41 36.13
CA MET A 1 -69.58 -56.01 36.83
C MET A 1 -69.50 -54.49 36.75
N LYS A 2 -69.60 -53.75 37.87
CA LYS A 2 -68.49 -53.39 38.80
C LYS A 2 -67.48 -52.47 38.06
N ILE A 3 -67.20 -51.19 38.35
CA ILE A 3 -66.89 -50.43 39.60
C ILE A 3 -66.70 -48.96 39.12
N LYS A 4 -67.43 -47.93 39.59
CA LYS A 4 -67.16 -46.96 40.69
C LYS A 4 -65.74 -46.32 40.78
N ILE A 5 -65.72 -44.98 40.75
CA ILE A 5 -65.01 -44.08 41.71
C ILE A 5 -63.48 -43.88 41.57
N LEU A 6 -63.11 -42.60 41.38
CA LEU A 6 -62.11 -41.79 42.11
C LEU A 6 -60.72 -42.40 42.45
N SER A 7 -59.66 -41.81 41.88
CA SER A 7 -58.27 -41.86 42.35
C SER A 7 -57.49 -40.78 41.59
N ILE A 8 -57.25 -39.59 42.12
CA ILE A 8 -56.21 -39.23 43.10
C ILE A 8 -54.78 -39.51 42.63
N PHE A 9 -53.91 -38.57 43.00
CA PHE A 9 -52.44 -38.54 42.89
C PHE A 9 -51.88 -38.11 41.53
N ALA A 10 -51.38 -36.87 41.44
CA ALA A 10 -50.01 -36.50 41.87
C ALA A 10 -49.04 -36.75 40.70
N LEU A 11 -48.05 -35.95 40.37
CA LEU A 11 -47.42 -34.77 40.95
C LEU A 11 -46.15 -34.67 40.08
N ILE A 12 -45.79 -33.46 39.63
CA ILE A 12 -44.40 -33.05 39.36
C ILE A 12 -43.62 -33.80 38.26
N ALA A 13 -43.34 -33.08 37.17
CA ALA A 13 -41.99 -32.61 36.81
C ALA A 13 -41.78 -32.57 35.29
N MET A 14 -41.61 -31.34 34.80
CA MET A 14 -40.51 -30.95 33.92
C MET A 14 -40.34 -31.75 32.62
N LEU A 15 -41.09 -31.36 31.59
CA LEU A 15 -40.75 -31.63 30.19
C LEU A 15 -41.07 -30.42 29.31
N THR A 16 -40.28 -29.35 29.40
CA THR A 16 -40.22 -28.35 28.32
C THR A 16 -38.77 -27.91 28.11
N SER A 17 -38.01 -28.81 27.49
CA SER A 17 -36.76 -28.52 26.78
C SER A 17 -37.00 -28.87 25.31
N CYS A 18 -36.37 -28.13 24.39
CA CYS A 18 -36.38 -28.23 22.92
C CYS A 18 -37.61 -27.57 22.25
N ASP A 19 -37.53 -26.34 21.72
CA ASP A 19 -36.80 -25.84 20.52
C ASP A 19 -37.39 -26.41 19.22
N ILE A 20 -37.86 -25.53 18.32
CA ILE A 20 -37.82 -25.70 16.85
C ILE A 20 -38.22 -24.39 16.15
N LYS A 21 -37.36 -24.02 15.19
CA LYS A 21 -37.46 -22.92 14.23
C LYS A 21 -38.29 -23.30 12.98
N LYS A 22 -38.84 -22.23 12.38
CA LYS A 22 -38.72 -21.79 10.96
C LYS A 22 -39.95 -21.86 10.03
N THR A 23 -40.33 -20.65 9.56
CA THR A 23 -40.65 -20.19 8.18
C THR A 23 -41.79 -20.81 7.39
N GLU A 24 -42.78 -19.97 7.02
CA GLU A 24 -43.12 -19.70 5.61
C GLU A 24 -43.91 -18.38 5.45
N GLY A 25 -43.80 -17.75 4.28
CA GLY A 25 -44.18 -16.37 4.01
C GLY A 25 -45.69 -16.10 3.89
N GLY A 26 -46.05 -14.83 4.03
CA GLY A 26 -47.38 -14.31 3.74
C GLY A 26 -47.29 -12.81 3.48
N ASP A 27 -47.80 -12.40 2.31
CA ASP A 27 -47.78 -11.05 1.78
C ASP A 27 -48.23 -9.97 2.77
N MET A 28 -47.57 -8.82 2.70
CA MET A 28 -47.87 -7.63 3.49
C MET A 28 -49.30 -7.15 3.16
N PRO A 29 -50.26 -7.16 4.10
CA PRO A 29 -51.53 -6.50 3.85
C PRO A 29 -51.29 -4.99 3.87
N GLU A 30 -51.53 -4.33 2.74
CA GLU A 30 -51.69 -2.88 2.67
C GLU A 30 -52.89 -2.50 3.53
N LEU A 31 -52.63 -2.11 4.77
CA LEU A 31 -53.59 -1.48 5.65
C LEU A 31 -53.39 0.03 5.54
N ASP A 32 -54.04 0.62 4.54
CA ASP A 32 -54.47 2.02 4.56
C ASP A 32 -55.41 2.17 5.76
N VAL A 33 -54.85 2.62 6.88
CA VAL A 33 -55.63 3.12 8.00
C VAL A 33 -55.14 4.54 8.24
N ASP A 34 -55.97 5.49 7.82
CA ASP A 34 -55.97 6.86 8.33
C ASP A 34 -56.23 6.78 9.84
N VAL A 35 -55.16 6.59 10.61
CA VAL A 35 -55.19 6.75 12.06
C VAL A 35 -54.97 8.25 12.31
N GLU A 36 -56.08 8.99 12.42
CA GLU A 36 -56.11 10.26 13.16
C GLU A 36 -55.83 9.93 14.64
N ALA A 37 -54.57 9.62 14.95
CA ALA A 37 -54.09 9.55 16.31
C ALA A 37 -53.79 10.99 16.74
N GLU A 38 -54.59 11.49 17.68
CA GLU A 38 -54.26 12.67 18.46
C GLU A 38 -52.79 12.58 18.90
N ALA A 39 -52.00 13.60 18.58
CA ALA A 39 -50.61 13.68 18.96
C ALA A 39 -50.53 13.54 20.49
N GLY A 40 -50.10 12.38 20.97
CA GLY A 40 -49.93 12.14 22.39
C GLY A 40 -48.97 13.19 22.96
N GLU A 41 -49.43 13.93 23.95
CA GLU A 41 -48.58 14.87 24.68
C GLU A 41 -47.43 14.07 25.30
N LEU A 42 -46.20 14.37 24.87
CA LEU A 42 -45.01 13.80 25.49
C LEU A 42 -44.98 14.27 26.95
N PRO A 43 -44.86 13.37 27.93
CA PRO A 43 -44.77 13.77 29.32
C PRO A 43 -43.53 14.64 29.54
N GLU A 44 -43.72 15.82 30.12
CA GLU A 44 -42.61 16.65 30.59
C GLU A 44 -42.00 15.96 31.82
N TYR A 45 -40.86 15.30 31.61
CA TYR A 45 -40.02 14.83 32.70
C TYR A 45 -39.16 16.00 33.18
N ASP A 46 -39.56 16.64 34.27
CA ASP A 46 -38.71 17.58 35.00
C ASP A 46 -37.75 16.76 35.87
N VAL A 47 -36.60 16.45 35.28
CA VAL A 47 -35.58 15.64 35.96
C VAL A 47 -34.61 16.62 36.62
N ASP A 48 -34.69 16.69 37.95
CA ASP A 48 -33.83 17.51 38.80
C ASP A 48 -32.41 16.90 38.82
N TRP A 49 -31.67 17.12 37.73
CA TRP A 49 -30.27 16.72 37.64
C TRP A 49 -29.40 17.71 38.42
N MET A 50 -28.30 17.21 38.99
CA MET A 50 -27.32 18.03 39.71
C MET A 50 -26.90 19.26 38.88
N ASP A 51 -26.86 20.43 39.50
CA ASP A 51 -26.44 21.68 38.88
C ASP A 51 -24.95 21.59 38.48
N VAL A 52 -24.66 21.52 37.18
CA VAL A 52 -23.29 21.38 36.65
C VAL A 52 -22.81 22.73 36.13
N ASP A 53 -21.91 23.35 36.88
CA ASP A 53 -21.31 24.64 36.54
C ASP A 53 -20.13 24.44 35.57
N VAL A 54 -20.37 24.66 34.28
CA VAL A 54 -19.35 24.47 33.23
C VAL A 54 -18.48 25.71 33.12
N THR A 55 -17.27 25.64 33.68
CA THR A 55 -16.26 26.70 33.56
C THR A 55 -15.06 26.23 32.72
N THR A 56 -14.52 27.13 31.89
CA THR A 56 -13.31 26.85 31.10
C THR A 56 -12.06 27.25 31.87
N THR A 57 -11.12 26.32 32.05
CA THR A 57 -9.80 26.59 32.64
C THR A 57 -8.71 26.35 31.61
N THR A 58 -7.79 27.32 31.43
CA THR A 58 -6.59 27.16 30.62
C THR A 58 -5.58 26.27 31.36
N LYS A 59 -5.26 25.11 30.79
CA LYS A 59 -4.17 24.24 31.28
C LYS A 59 -3.02 24.25 30.28
N MET A 60 -1.81 24.43 30.78
CA MET A 60 -0.60 24.14 30.01
C MET A 60 -0.48 22.62 29.90
N VAL A 61 -0.57 22.10 28.68
CA VAL A 61 -0.39 20.68 28.38
C VAL A 61 0.88 20.53 27.56
N GLU A 62 1.76 19.64 27.98
CA GLU A 62 2.97 19.30 27.22
C GLU A 62 2.55 18.48 25.99
N VAL A 63 2.60 19.13 24.83
CA VAL A 63 2.39 18.46 23.54
C VAL A 63 3.76 18.20 22.93
N PRO A 64 4.15 16.93 22.69
CA PRO A 64 5.42 16.63 22.07
C PRO A 64 5.47 17.23 20.66
N LYS A 65 6.47 18.08 20.41
CA LYS A 65 6.79 18.57 19.07
C LYS A 65 7.77 17.60 18.43
N LEU A 66 7.35 16.91 17.37
CA LEU A 66 8.24 16.14 16.53
C LEU A 66 9.03 17.13 15.66
N VAL A 67 10.35 17.23 15.88
CA VAL A 67 11.25 18.03 15.02
C VAL A 67 11.87 17.06 14.02
N VAL A 68 11.49 17.18 12.75
CA VAL A 68 12.16 16.47 11.67
C VAL A 68 13.33 17.34 11.22
N VAL A 69 14.55 16.87 11.44
CA VAL A 69 15.76 17.53 10.93
C VAL A 69 16.04 16.94 9.55
N MET A 70 16.02 17.80 8.54
CA MET A 70 16.48 17.46 7.19
C MET A 70 17.95 17.83 7.13
N GLU A 71 18.82 16.85 6.85
CA GLU A 71 20.24 17.09 6.59
C GLU A 71 20.44 17.10 5.07
N GLU A 72 21.07 18.15 4.55
CA GLU A 72 21.51 18.22 3.16
C GLU A 72 22.92 17.60 3.10
N GLU A 73 23.05 16.49 2.36
CA GLU A 73 24.33 15.84 2.12
C GLU A 73 24.73 16.08 0.65
N GLU A 74 25.96 16.55 0.43
CA GLU A 74 26.52 16.68 -0.93
C GLU A 74 26.88 15.29 -1.45
N VAL A 75 26.15 14.79 -2.45
CA VAL A 75 26.42 13.51 -3.11
C VAL A 75 27.03 13.78 -4.48
N GLU A 76 28.21 13.21 -4.74
CA GLU A 76 28.85 13.31 -6.05
C GLU A 76 28.09 12.44 -7.07
N VAL A 77 27.58 13.08 -8.14
CA VAL A 77 26.89 12.39 -9.23
C VAL A 77 27.74 12.49 -10.50
N PRO A 78 28.00 11.39 -11.22
CA PRO A 78 28.79 11.45 -12.45
C PRO A 78 28.08 12.25 -13.55
N VAL A 79 28.84 13.11 -14.24
CA VAL A 79 28.36 13.90 -15.39
C VAL A 79 29.02 13.39 -16.67
N LEU A 80 28.21 12.94 -17.62
CA LEU A 80 28.64 12.45 -18.94
C LEU A 80 28.38 13.55 -19.98
N ASP A 81 29.43 14.09 -20.60
CA ASP A 81 29.30 15.00 -21.75
C ASP A 81 29.59 14.23 -23.04
N VAL A 82 28.55 14.03 -23.86
CA VAL A 82 28.63 13.23 -25.08
C VAL A 82 28.66 14.15 -26.30
N ASP A 83 29.70 14.04 -27.11
CA ASP A 83 29.86 14.83 -28.33
C ASP A 83 29.20 14.16 -29.54
N MET A 84 27.95 14.54 -29.79
CA MET A 84 27.12 14.05 -30.90
C MET A 84 26.49 15.24 -31.63
N PRO A 85 26.19 15.12 -32.94
CA PRO A 85 25.50 16.17 -33.68
C PRO A 85 24.09 16.39 -33.13
N GLY A 86 23.70 17.66 -32.96
CA GLY A 86 22.40 18.06 -32.43
C GLY A 86 22.52 18.96 -31.20
N ASP A 87 21.38 19.46 -30.73
CA ASP A 87 21.34 20.31 -29.54
C ASP A 87 21.49 19.46 -28.28
N LYS A 88 22.54 19.71 -27.50
CA LYS A 88 22.75 19.03 -26.22
C LYS A 88 21.82 19.61 -25.16
N MET A 89 21.26 18.72 -24.34
CA MET A 89 20.51 19.09 -23.16
C MET A 89 20.99 18.24 -21.99
N GLU A 90 21.25 18.91 -20.87
CA GLU A 90 21.55 18.23 -19.62
C GLU A 90 20.27 17.59 -19.06
N ARG A 91 20.35 16.31 -18.73
CA ARG A 91 19.27 15.56 -18.10
C ARG A 91 19.81 14.51 -17.14
N THR A 92 19.09 14.28 -16.07
CA THR A 92 19.40 13.20 -15.12
C THR A 92 18.73 11.91 -15.58
N LEU A 93 19.51 10.84 -15.69
CA LEU A 93 19.02 9.49 -15.91
C LEU A 93 18.95 8.79 -14.56
N THR A 94 17.74 8.43 -14.14
CA THR A 94 17.49 7.79 -12.84
C THR A 94 17.01 6.36 -13.04
N VAL A 95 17.64 5.39 -12.37
CA VAL A 95 17.16 4.01 -12.28
C VAL A 95 16.63 3.78 -10.88
N GLU A 96 15.43 3.21 -10.77
CA GLU A 96 14.84 2.84 -9.49
C GLU A 96 14.45 1.36 -9.47
N ALA A 97 14.67 0.70 -8.34
CA ALA A 97 14.23 -0.68 -8.10
C ALA A 97 13.65 -0.83 -6.68
N GLU A 98 12.58 -1.61 -6.57
CA GLU A 98 12.03 -2.04 -5.29
C GLU A 98 12.56 -3.42 -4.93
N ILE A 99 13.21 -3.51 -3.78
CA ILE A 99 13.91 -4.71 -3.32
C ILE A 99 13.20 -5.25 -2.09
N ALA A 100 13.06 -6.58 -2.04
CA ALA A 100 12.38 -7.30 -0.98
C ALA A 100 13.13 -8.59 -0.65
N GLY A 101 13.11 -8.99 0.63
CA GLY A 101 13.87 -10.15 1.10
C GLY A 101 15.25 -9.72 1.57
N THR A 102 16.26 -9.75 0.69
CA THR A 102 17.62 -9.32 1.02
C THR A 102 17.87 -7.91 0.51
N ASP A 103 18.56 -7.08 1.28
CA ASP A 103 19.00 -5.75 0.86
C ASP A 103 20.00 -5.90 -0.29
N GLN A 104 19.76 -5.14 -1.34
CA GLN A 104 20.59 -5.10 -2.52
C GLN A 104 20.92 -3.64 -2.81
N ASP A 105 22.14 -3.37 -3.26
CA ASP A 105 22.48 -2.07 -3.80
C ASP A 105 22.26 -2.05 -5.30
N LEU A 106 21.79 -0.90 -5.79
CA LEU A 106 21.50 -0.65 -7.19
C LEU A 106 22.51 0.37 -7.68
N ASP A 107 23.39 -0.04 -8.58
CA ASP A 107 24.42 0.85 -9.15
C ASP A 107 24.37 0.82 -10.67
N ILE A 108 24.42 1.99 -11.30
CA ILE A 108 24.63 2.14 -12.74
C ILE A 108 26.09 1.80 -13.03
N LYS A 109 26.31 0.64 -13.66
CA LYS A 109 27.66 0.21 -14.07
C LYS A 109 28.01 0.70 -15.46
N GLU A 110 27.05 0.75 -16.38
CA GLU A 110 27.32 1.16 -17.75
C GLU A 110 26.21 2.02 -18.35
N VAL A 111 26.59 2.98 -19.19
CA VAL A 111 25.68 3.61 -20.14
C VAL A 111 26.19 3.31 -21.54
N ARG A 112 25.33 2.76 -22.38
CA ARG A 112 25.61 2.48 -23.79
C ARG A 112 24.74 3.34 -24.69
N ALA A 113 25.29 3.77 -25.80
CA ALA A 113 24.61 4.62 -26.77
C ALA A 113 24.60 3.99 -28.17
N THR A 114 23.51 4.26 -28.86
CA THR A 114 23.34 4.05 -30.31
C THR A 114 22.92 5.37 -30.94
N ASN A 115 22.63 5.37 -32.24
CA ASN A 115 22.24 6.60 -32.95
C ASN A 115 20.98 7.28 -32.40
N ASN A 116 20.06 6.54 -31.77
CA ASN A 116 18.78 7.08 -31.32
C ASN A 116 18.33 6.59 -29.94
N LYS A 117 19.06 5.66 -29.33
CA LYS A 117 18.70 5.01 -28.07
C LYS A 117 19.89 4.95 -27.13
N LEU A 118 19.62 5.23 -25.86
CA LEU A 118 20.51 5.04 -24.73
C LEU A 118 20.06 3.85 -23.90
N PHE A 119 21.01 3.02 -23.49
CA PHE A 119 20.80 1.93 -22.56
C PHE A 119 21.52 2.27 -21.27
N VAL A 120 20.76 2.42 -20.18
CA VAL A 120 21.31 2.61 -18.84
C VAL A 120 21.26 1.28 -18.13
N ILE A 121 22.42 0.71 -17.83
CA ILE A 121 22.58 -0.63 -17.31
C ILE A 121 23.02 -0.52 -15.84
N ALA A 122 22.12 -0.92 -14.95
CA ALA A 122 22.37 -1.01 -13.52
C ALA A 122 22.47 -2.47 -13.07
N THR A 123 23.25 -2.74 -12.03
CA THR A 123 23.35 -4.06 -11.40
C THR A 123 22.75 -4.02 -10.00
N LEU A 124 22.15 -5.14 -9.60
CA LEU A 124 21.75 -5.39 -8.22
C LEU A 124 22.83 -6.24 -7.55
N GLU A 125 23.46 -5.70 -6.50
CA GLU A 125 24.48 -6.38 -5.71
C GLU A 125 23.93 -6.72 -4.32
N ASP A 126 24.03 -8.00 -3.91
CA ASP A 126 23.53 -8.43 -2.60
C ASP A 126 24.41 -7.91 -1.45
N ASN A 127 23.80 -7.15 -0.52
CA ASN A 127 24.47 -6.67 0.69
C ASN A 127 24.40 -7.67 1.86
N GLY A 128 23.70 -8.80 1.67
CA GLY A 128 23.58 -9.86 2.68
C GLY A 128 22.73 -9.50 3.91
N THR A 129 22.12 -8.31 3.96
CA THR A 129 21.25 -7.89 5.07
C THR A 129 19.82 -8.31 4.81
N ASP A 130 19.20 -9.07 5.72
CA ASP A 130 17.78 -9.44 5.60
C ASP A 130 16.86 -8.25 5.96
N LEU A 131 15.97 -7.91 5.04
CA LEU A 131 14.97 -6.86 5.18
C LEU A 131 13.79 -7.30 6.07
N GLN A 132 13.74 -8.58 6.52
CA GLN A 132 12.75 -9.10 7.45
C GLN A 132 11.31 -8.86 6.96
N GLY A 133 11.08 -9.03 5.65
CA GLY A 133 9.80 -8.79 5.01
C GLY A 133 9.47 -7.32 4.72
N LYS A 134 10.39 -6.39 4.98
CA LYS A 134 10.29 -5.00 4.52
C LYS A 134 10.70 -4.90 3.04
N THR A 135 10.19 -3.89 2.38
CA THR A 135 10.58 -3.49 1.03
C THR A 135 11.34 -2.18 1.09
N VAL A 136 12.45 -2.09 0.37
CA VAL A 136 13.25 -0.86 0.26
C VAL A 136 13.29 -0.43 -1.19
N ARG A 137 13.24 0.87 -1.44
CA ARG A 137 13.42 1.43 -2.78
C ARG A 137 14.84 1.96 -2.88
N LYS A 138 15.61 1.45 -3.84
CA LYS A 138 16.95 1.94 -4.17
C LYS A 138 16.88 2.70 -5.49
N GLN A 139 17.73 3.69 -5.61
CA GLN A 139 17.84 4.51 -6.81
C GLN A 139 19.29 4.88 -7.05
N ASP A 140 19.66 4.99 -8.31
CA ASP A 140 20.94 5.56 -8.73
C ASP A 140 20.74 6.51 -9.91
N GLN A 141 21.65 7.47 -10.05
CA GLN A 141 21.53 8.61 -10.95
C GLN A 141 22.84 8.88 -11.67
N VAL A 142 22.70 9.26 -12.93
CA VAL A 142 23.81 9.76 -13.74
C VAL A 142 23.34 10.95 -14.55
N VAL A 143 24.12 12.03 -14.56
CA VAL A 143 23.80 13.22 -15.36
C VAL A 143 24.37 13.03 -16.75
N LEU A 144 23.56 13.27 -17.77
CA LEU A 144 23.94 13.18 -19.17
C LEU A 144 23.68 14.51 -19.86
N ASN A 145 24.73 15.06 -20.47
CA ASN A 145 24.66 16.16 -21.41
C ASN A 145 24.81 15.62 -22.84
N ALA A 146 23.68 15.40 -23.52
CA ALA A 146 23.64 14.82 -24.86
C ALA A 146 22.37 15.27 -25.61
N PRO A 147 22.30 15.07 -26.93
CA PRO A 147 21.04 15.22 -27.66
C PRO A 147 19.91 14.33 -27.11
N ASN A 148 18.67 14.73 -27.39
CA ASN A 148 17.51 13.94 -26.97
C ASN A 148 17.49 12.58 -27.69
N MET A 149 17.48 11.51 -26.90
CA MET A 149 17.44 10.11 -27.34
C MET A 149 16.48 9.32 -26.45
N GLU A 150 15.88 8.27 -27.01
CA GLU A 150 15.05 7.31 -26.26
C GLU A 150 15.92 6.61 -25.21
N VAL A 151 15.44 6.52 -23.98
CA VAL A 151 16.19 5.89 -22.89
C VAL A 151 15.51 4.59 -22.50
N GLU A 152 16.30 3.54 -22.41
CA GLU A 152 15.86 2.23 -21.94
C GLU A 152 16.68 1.82 -20.71
N TYR A 153 15.97 1.52 -19.64
CA TYR A 153 16.56 1.16 -18.35
C TYR A 153 16.62 -0.36 -18.20
N ILE A 154 17.82 -0.85 -17.91
CA ILE A 154 18.13 -2.26 -17.80
C ILE A 154 18.70 -2.53 -16.40
N ILE A 155 18.14 -3.51 -15.71
CA ILE A 155 18.64 -4.00 -14.43
C ILE A 155 19.15 -5.42 -14.60
N VAL A 156 20.39 -5.65 -14.19
CA VAL A 156 21.03 -6.96 -14.19
C VAL A 156 21.01 -7.51 -12.76
N GLY A 157 20.31 -8.62 -12.57
CA GLY A 157 20.15 -9.26 -11.26
C GLY A 157 18.83 -10.01 -11.14
N ASP A 158 18.62 -10.60 -9.96
CA ASP A 158 17.40 -11.34 -9.68
C ASP A 158 16.20 -10.40 -9.64
N LYS A 159 15.24 -10.64 -10.54
CA LYS A 159 14.03 -9.84 -10.61
C LYS A 159 13.21 -10.04 -9.33
N PRO A 160 12.82 -8.96 -8.63
CA PRO A 160 11.94 -9.06 -7.46
C PRO A 160 10.60 -9.73 -7.83
N ASN A 161 10.13 -10.65 -6.97
CA ASN A 161 8.88 -11.40 -7.19
C ASN A 161 7.61 -10.52 -7.17
N ARG A 162 7.68 -9.31 -6.59
CA ARG A 162 6.58 -8.34 -6.48
C ARG A 162 7.09 -6.97 -6.89
N MET A 163 6.83 -6.61 -8.14
CA MET A 163 7.26 -5.35 -8.72
C MET A 163 6.04 -4.44 -8.88
N PHE A 164 6.04 -3.26 -8.26
CA PHE A 164 5.04 -2.23 -8.57
C PHE A 164 5.44 -1.42 -9.82
N ASN A 165 6.74 -1.34 -10.13
CA ASN A 165 7.28 -0.68 -11.32
C ASN A 165 7.78 -1.71 -12.35
N ASN A 166 7.14 -1.79 -13.51
CA ASN A 166 7.52 -2.67 -14.62
C ASN A 166 8.19 -1.93 -15.79
N ASN A 167 8.67 -0.71 -15.57
CA ASN A 167 9.25 0.10 -16.64
C ASN A 167 10.69 -0.32 -17.01
N ASN A 168 11.35 -1.13 -16.17
CA ASN A 168 12.73 -1.58 -16.40
C ASN A 168 12.76 -2.99 -16.98
N ARG A 169 13.72 -3.22 -17.90
CA ARG A 169 14.02 -4.55 -18.44
C ARG A 169 14.99 -5.28 -17.52
N TYR A 170 14.77 -6.58 -17.30
CA TYR A 170 15.60 -7.39 -16.41
C TYR A 170 16.38 -8.46 -17.18
N TYR A 171 17.65 -8.62 -16.84
CA TYR A 171 18.50 -9.71 -17.32
C TYR A 171 19.17 -10.40 -16.14
N SER A 172 19.41 -11.71 -16.25
CA SER A 172 20.13 -12.45 -15.21
C SER A 172 21.63 -12.12 -15.19
N ASN A 173 22.20 -11.74 -16.34
CA ASN A 173 23.63 -11.43 -16.44
C ASN A 173 23.92 -10.51 -17.64
N MET A 174 25.07 -9.82 -17.61
CA MET A 174 25.50 -8.92 -18.68
C MET A 174 25.75 -9.61 -20.04
N ASN A 175 25.93 -10.94 -20.06
CA ASN A 175 26.13 -11.68 -21.30
C ASN A 175 24.81 -12.07 -21.98
N SER A 176 23.68 -11.90 -21.30
CA SER A 176 22.35 -12.25 -21.81
C SER A 176 21.66 -11.10 -22.55
N PHE A 177 22.39 -10.01 -22.80
CA PHE A 177 21.90 -8.86 -23.54
C PHE A 177 21.53 -9.21 -24.99
N ASP A 178 20.45 -8.60 -25.45
CA ASP A 178 20.07 -8.67 -26.87
C ASP A 178 21.12 -7.99 -27.74
N ASN A 179 21.18 -8.36 -29.02
CA ASN A 179 22.15 -7.80 -29.97
C ASN A 179 22.16 -6.27 -30.00
N ASP A 180 21.01 -5.62 -29.79
CA ASP A 180 20.90 -4.15 -29.78
C ASP A 180 21.69 -3.52 -28.63
N VAL A 181 21.63 -4.13 -27.44
CA VAL A 181 22.34 -3.67 -26.24
C VAL A 181 23.81 -4.09 -26.30
N ALA A 182 24.08 -5.30 -26.80
CA ALA A 182 25.43 -5.85 -26.91
C ALA A 182 26.31 -5.08 -27.92
N ASN A 183 25.73 -4.61 -29.04
CA ASN A 183 26.45 -3.87 -30.08
C ASN A 183 26.47 -2.35 -29.84
N ALA A 184 25.80 -1.84 -28.80
CA ALA A 184 25.80 -0.42 -28.47
C ALA A 184 27.17 0.03 -27.97
N GLN A 185 27.55 1.28 -28.28
CA GLN A 185 28.81 1.85 -27.86
C GLN A 185 28.77 2.19 -26.37
N VAL A 186 29.71 1.66 -25.58
CA VAL A 186 29.86 2.06 -24.17
C VAL A 186 30.36 3.51 -24.11
N ILE A 187 29.59 4.38 -23.46
CA ILE A 187 29.92 5.80 -23.25
C ILE A 187 30.24 6.10 -21.78
N TYR A 188 29.90 5.18 -20.87
CA TYR A 188 30.23 5.24 -19.46
C TYR A 188 30.37 3.83 -18.91
N SER A 189 31.34 3.65 -18.01
CA SER A 189 31.58 2.43 -17.26
C SER A 189 32.16 2.81 -15.90
N ASN A 190 31.67 2.19 -14.83
CA ASN A 190 32.14 2.33 -13.45
C ASN A 190 32.66 0.98 -12.92
#